data_AF-A0A120KZ95-F1
#
_entry.id   AF-A0A120KZ95-F1
#
_cell.length_a   1.000
_cell.length_b   1.000
_cell.length_c   1.000
_cell.angle_alpha   90.00
_cell.angle_beta   90.00
_cell.angle_gamma   90.00
#
_symmetry.space_group_name_H-M   'P 1'
#
loop_
_entity.id
_entity.type
_entity.pdbx_description
1 polymer ?
#
loop_
_entity_poly.entity_id
_entity_poly.type
_entity_poly.pdbx_seq_one_letter_code
_entity_poly.pdbx_strand_id
1 'polypeptide(L)'
;MRFSKDVALEASVLKTPIIGTQDIRRFFDATRRMYESIAFVHEACTDSHTYLAWEGIYAGHPVAGVTVLGRNASGVISHIGLHHRPFAQVVAFSAGLEAILSPS
;
A
#
# COMPACT_ATOMS: atom_id res chain seq x y z
N MET A 1 -11.88 -7.36 8.10
CA MET A 1 -11.91 -7.42 6.63
C MET A 1 -11.68 -8.86 6.17
N ARG A 2 -12.34 -9.28 5.09
CA ARG A 2 -12.10 -10.57 4.42
C ARG A 2 -11.40 -10.33 3.09
N PHE A 3 -10.40 -11.15 2.79
CA PHE A 3 -9.65 -11.13 1.53
C PHE A 3 -9.97 -12.40 0.72
N SER A 4 -9.95 -12.30 -0.61
CA SER A 4 -9.87 -13.48 -1.47
C SER A 4 -8.53 -14.19 -1.27
N LYS A 5 -8.45 -15.48 -1.64
CA LYS A 5 -7.19 -16.23 -1.59
C LYS A 5 -6.12 -15.58 -2.48
N ASP A 6 -6.54 -15.12 -3.65
CA ASP A 6 -5.68 -14.56 -4.69
C ASP A 6 -5.74 -13.03 -4.72
N VAL A 7 -5.92 -12.39 -3.55
CA VAL A 7 -5.91 -10.92 -3.47
C VAL A 7 -4.59 -10.40 -4.05
N ALA A 8 -4.68 -9.40 -4.92
CA ALA A 8 -3.53 -8.75 -5.51
C ALA A 8 -3.29 -7.37 -4.88
N LEU A 9 -2.05 -7.05 -4.58
CA LEU A 9 -1.59 -5.71 -4.24
C LEU A 9 -0.76 -5.15 -5.40
N GLU A 10 -1.23 -4.04 -5.95
CA GLU A 10 -0.47 -3.19 -6.87
C GLU A 10 -0.06 -1.93 -6.14
N ALA A 11 1.23 -1.59 -6.16
CA ALA A 11 1.72 -0.40 -5.48
C ALA A 11 2.67 0.38 -6.39
N SER A 12 2.59 1.71 -6.34
CA SER A 12 3.47 2.61 -7.11
C SER A 12 4.96 2.45 -6.78
N VAL A 13 5.27 1.79 -5.65
CA VAL A 13 6.63 1.53 -5.16
C VAL A 13 7.13 0.11 -5.48
N LEU A 14 6.33 -0.72 -6.15
CA LEU A 14 6.67 -2.09 -6.52
C LEU A 14 6.86 -2.22 -8.04
N LYS A 15 7.80 -3.07 -8.46
CA LYS A 15 8.02 -3.42 -9.87
C LYS A 15 6.94 -4.38 -10.40
N THR A 16 6.43 -5.26 -9.54
CA THR A 16 5.42 -6.27 -9.86
C THR A 16 4.38 -6.36 -8.74
N PRO A 17 3.15 -6.79 -9.04
CA PRO A 17 2.14 -7.02 -8.01
C PRO A 17 2.56 -8.10 -7.01
N ILE A 18 2.05 -8.01 -5.78
CA ILE A 18 2.16 -9.06 -4.76
C ILE A 18 0.83 -9.81 -4.70
N ILE A 19 0.89 -11.15 -4.75
CA ILE A 19 -0.31 -12.00 -4.71
C ILE A 19 -0.37 -12.75 -3.38
N GLY A 20 -1.55 -12.73 -2.75
CA GLY A 20 -1.83 -13.51 -1.55
C GLY A 20 -1.61 -12.75 -0.25
N THR A 21 -2.46 -13.08 0.74
CA THR A 21 -2.54 -12.33 2.01
C THR A 21 -1.26 -12.34 2.84
N GLN A 22 -0.45 -13.40 2.76
CA GLN A 22 0.78 -13.54 3.55
C GLN A 22 1.84 -12.52 3.13
N ASP A 23 2.12 -12.41 1.83
CA ASP A 23 3.14 -11.50 1.33
C ASP A 23 2.66 -10.04 1.33
N ILE A 24 1.36 -9.82 1.12
CA ILE A 24 0.76 -8.48 1.34
C ILE A 24 0.94 -8.03 2.79
N ARG A 25 0.73 -8.93 3.76
CA ARG A 25 0.96 -8.61 5.17
C ARG A 25 2.43 -8.25 5.43
N ARG A 26 3.37 -9.04 4.90
CA ARG A 26 4.81 -8.75 5.02
C ARG A 26 5.17 -7.39 4.42
N PHE A 27 4.60 -7.06 3.26
CA PHE A 27 4.76 -5.75 2.64
C PHE A 27 4.28 -4.62 3.56
N PHE A 28 3.07 -4.72 4.12
CA PHE A 28 2.55 -3.67 5.01
C PHE A 28 3.32 -3.58 6.33
N ASP A 29 3.78 -4.71 6.88
CA ASP A 29 4.64 -4.73 8.06
C ASP A 29 6.00 -4.07 7.80
N ALA A 30 6.59 -4.28 6.62
CA ALA A 30 7.82 -3.62 6.20
C ALA A 30 7.63 -2.10 6.00
N THR A 31 6.66 -1.72 5.17
CA THR A 31 6.41 -0.31 4.83
C THR A 31 6.01 0.54 6.04
N ARG A 32 5.22 -0.01 6.98
CA ARG A 32 4.87 0.71 8.22
C ARG A 32 6.08 1.11 9.06
N ARG A 33 7.17 0.32 9.01
CA ARG A 33 8.41 0.59 9.76
C ARG A 33 9.32 1.61 9.07
N MET A 34 9.07 1.90 7.78
CA MET A 34 9.84 2.88 7.01
C MET A 34 9.36 4.32 7.25
N TYR A 35 8.07 4.51 7.48
CA TYR A 35 7.52 5.83 7.78
C TYR A 35 7.95 6.31 9.16
N GLU A 36 8.36 7.57 9.26
CA GLU A 36 8.52 8.27 10.54
C GLU A 36 7.14 8.58 11.15
N SER A 37 6.19 8.96 10.30
CA SER A 37 4.79 9.12 10.66
C SER A 37 3.89 8.80 9.47
N ILE A 38 2.68 8.32 9.76
CA ILE A 38 1.64 8.10 8.75
C ILE A 38 0.27 8.17 9.45
N ALA A 39 -0.68 8.87 8.82
CA ALA A 39 -2.05 8.99 9.30
C ALA A 39 -3.04 9.00 8.14
N PHE A 40 -4.19 8.35 8.34
CA PHE A 40 -5.33 8.49 7.44
C PHE A 40 -6.00 9.84 7.69
N VAL A 41 -6.24 10.59 6.62
CA VAL A 41 -6.81 11.95 6.68
C VAL A 41 -8.19 12.02 6.06
N HIS A 42 -8.53 11.07 5.19
CA HIS A 42 -9.84 11.00 4.56
C HIS A 42 -10.20 9.56 4.18
N GLU A 43 -11.49 9.23 4.29
CA GLU A 43 -12.06 7.96 3.85
C GLU A 43 -13.29 8.24 2.99
N ALA A 44 -13.37 7.55 1.85
CA ALA A 44 -14.55 7.51 1.01
C ALA A 44 -14.90 6.05 0.67
N CYS A 45 -16.18 5.71 0.69
CA CYS A 45 -16.66 4.36 0.42
C CYS A 45 -17.71 4.34 -0.70
N THR A 46 -17.67 3.30 -1.52
CA THR A 46 -18.72 2.86 -2.43
C THR A 46 -19.03 1.39 -2.13
N ASP A 47 -20.03 0.82 -2.82
CA ASP A 47 -20.37 -0.60 -2.64
C ASP A 47 -19.19 -1.53 -2.96
N SER A 48 -18.39 -1.16 -3.98
CA SER A 48 -17.29 -1.98 -4.48
C SER A 48 -15.92 -1.54 -3.97
N HIS A 49 -15.76 -0.32 -3.48
CA HIS A 49 -14.45 0.25 -3.14
C HIS A 49 -14.42 0.99 -1.80
N THR A 50 -13.27 0.96 -1.15
CA THR A 50 -12.93 1.88 -0.06
C THR A 50 -11.65 2.62 -0.43
N TYR A 51 -11.65 3.94 -0.32
CA TYR A 51 -10.53 4.83 -0.62
C TYR A 51 -10.06 5.47 0.69
N LEU A 52 -8.80 5.24 1.05
CA LEU A 52 -8.19 5.75 2.27
C LEU A 52 -7.05 6.70 1.87
N ALA A 53 -7.28 8.00 1.95
CA ALA A 53 -6.22 8.98 1.75
C ALA A 53 -5.39 9.11 3.03
N TRP A 54 -4.08 9.24 2.85
CA TRP A 54 -3.14 9.31 3.96
C TRP A 54 -2.01 10.31 3.68
N GLU A 55 -1.43 10.81 4.75
CA GLU A 55 -0.27 11.68 4.77
C GLU A 55 0.76 11.14 5.77
N GLY A 56 2.04 11.41 5.52
CA GLY A 56 3.13 10.91 6.34
C GLY A 56 4.47 11.57 6.04
N ILE A 57 5.49 11.10 6.76
CA ILE A 57 6.89 11.53 6.60
C ILE A 57 7.75 10.30 6.35
N TYR A 58 8.60 10.38 5.32
CA TYR A 58 9.61 9.39 5.01
C TYR A 58 10.94 10.09 4.71
N ALA A 59 12.01 9.66 5.38
CA ALA A 59 13.35 10.22 5.24
C ALA A 59 13.38 11.76 5.38
N GLY A 60 12.67 12.29 6.38
CA GLY A 60 12.55 13.73 6.67
C GLY A 60 11.68 14.53 5.70
N HIS A 61 11.01 13.88 4.75
CA HIS A 61 10.25 14.55 3.70
C HIS A 61 8.77 14.14 3.67
N PRO A 62 7.86 15.07 3.31
CA PRO A 62 6.44 14.75 3.15
C PRO A 62 6.19 13.74 2.05
N VAL A 63 5.39 12.73 2.38
CA VAL A 63 4.85 11.73 1.46
C VAL A 63 3.36 11.57 1.74
N ALA A 64 2.57 11.36 0.71
CA ALA A 64 1.14 11.19 0.83
C ALA A 64 0.65 10.18 -0.19
N GLY A 65 -0.59 9.75 -0.08
CA GLY A 65 -1.13 8.80 -1.03
C GLY A 65 -2.56 8.37 -0.76
N VAL A 66 -2.95 7.32 -1.47
CA VAL A 66 -4.24 6.67 -1.30
C VAL A 66 -4.06 5.16 -1.32
N THR A 67 -4.75 4.47 -0.41
CA THR A 67 -4.99 3.03 -0.47
C THR A 67 -6.40 2.80 -0.98
N VAL A 68 -6.53 2.03 -2.05
CA VAL A 68 -7.81 1.65 -2.67
C VAL A 68 -8.03 0.17 -2.39
N LEU A 69 -9.14 -0.16 -1.76
CA LEU A 69 -9.54 -1.54 -1.46
C LEU A 69 -10.72 -1.90 -2.36
N GLY A 70 -10.48 -2.73 -3.37
CA GLY A 70 -11.49 -3.23 -4.30
C GLY A 70 -12.06 -4.57 -3.87
N ARG A 71 -13.38 -4.68 -3.87
CA ARG A 71 -14.12 -5.92 -3.55
C ARG A 71 -14.63 -6.59 -4.83
N ASN A 72 -14.63 -7.91 -4.85
CA ASN A 72 -15.25 -8.69 -5.92
C ASN A 72 -16.77 -8.85 -5.68
N ALA A 73 -17.45 -9.59 -6.57
CA ALA A 73 -18.89 -9.84 -6.49
C ALA A 73 -19.34 -10.57 -5.21
N SER A 74 -18.45 -11.27 -4.50
CA SER A 74 -18.77 -11.87 -3.19
C SER A 74 -18.49 -10.95 -2.00
N GLY A 75 -18.17 -9.68 -2.26
CA GLY A 75 -17.96 -8.66 -1.25
C GLY A 75 -16.63 -8.77 -0.48
N VAL A 76 -15.74 -9.67 -0.89
CA VAL A 76 -14.40 -9.81 -0.28
C VAL A 76 -13.38 -8.98 -1.05
N ILE A 77 -12.36 -8.48 -0.35
CA ILE A 77 -11.29 -7.69 -0.98
C ILE A 77 -10.48 -8.61 -1.89
N SER A 78 -10.46 -8.28 -3.18
CA SER A 78 -9.71 -9.01 -4.20
C SER A 78 -8.58 -8.19 -4.80
N HIS A 79 -8.58 -6.88 -4.62
CA HIS A 79 -7.56 -5.99 -5.14
C HIS A 79 -7.24 -4.87 -4.15
N ILE A 80 -5.97 -4.51 -4.05
CA ILE A 80 -5.47 -3.38 -3.28
C ILE A 80 -4.60 -2.54 -4.21
N GLY A 81 -4.97 -1.28 -4.39
CA GLY A 81 -4.13 -0.27 -5.05
C GLY A 81 -3.46 0.62 -4.00
N LEU A 82 -2.15 0.83 -4.07
CA LEU A 82 -1.43 1.72 -3.16
C LEU A 82 -0.60 2.73 -3.96
N HIS A 83 -1.02 3.99 -3.95
CA HIS A 83 -0.40 5.04 -4.74
C HIS A 83 0.22 6.09 -3.83
N HIS A 84 1.52 6.33 -4.00
CA HIS A 84 2.29 7.33 -3.26
C HIS A 84 2.48 8.58 -4.13
N ARG A 85 2.71 9.73 -3.50
CA ARG A 85 3.13 11.00 -4.09
C ARG A 85 4.02 11.77 -3.09
N PRO A 86 4.86 12.71 -3.56
CA PRO A 86 5.22 12.98 -4.96
C PRO A 86 6.14 11.89 -5.55
N PHE A 87 6.37 11.94 -6.87
CA PHE A 87 7.17 10.92 -7.58
C PHE A 87 8.58 10.73 -6.99
N ALA A 88 9.25 11.81 -6.59
CA ALA A 88 10.55 11.72 -5.93
C ALA A 88 10.53 10.84 -4.66
N GLN A 89 9.46 10.94 -3.87
CA GLN A 89 9.27 10.07 -2.70
C GLN A 89 8.89 8.65 -3.08
N VAL A 90 8.15 8.45 -4.17
CA VAL A 90 7.86 7.11 -4.69
C VAL A 90 9.16 6.36 -5.02
N VAL A 91 10.08 7.03 -5.72
CA VAL A 91 11.38 6.44 -6.11
C VAL A 91 12.23 6.14 -4.88
N ALA A 92 12.37 7.11 -3.96
CA ALA A 92 13.16 6.92 -2.74
C ALA A 92 12.61 5.78 -1.86
N PHE A 93 11.29 5.76 -1.67
CA PHE A 93 10.61 4.73 -0.87
C PHE A 93 10.74 3.35 -1.52
N SER A 94 10.60 3.25 -2.85
CA SER A 94 10.79 2.00 -3.58
C SER A 94 12.20 1.42 -3.38
N ALA A 95 13.23 2.26 -3.46
CA ALA A 95 14.62 1.85 -3.24
C ALA A 95 14.84 1.36 -1.79
N GLY A 96 14.30 2.08 -0.80
CA GLY A 96 14.39 1.66 0.60
C GLY A 96 13.65 0.34 0.88
N LEU A 97 12.52 0.11 0.22
CA LEU A 97 11.74 -1.12 0.34
C LEU A 97 12.47 -2.32 -0.27
N GLU A 98 13.10 -2.16 -1.45
CA GLU A 98 13.90 -3.20 -2.09
C GLU A 98 15.05 -3.68 -1.18
N ALA A 99 15.67 -2.77 -0.44
CA ALA A 99 16.72 -3.10 0.54
C ALA A 99 16.20 -3.92 1.74
N ILE A 100 14.92 -3.77 2.12
CA ILE A 100 14.30 -4.52 3.23
C ILE A 100 13.80 -5.90 2.77
N LEU A 101 13.27 -5.98 1.55
CA LEU A 101 12.64 -7.20 1.02
C LEU A 101 13.64 -8.13 0.32
N SER A 102 14.80 -7.64 -0.11
CA SER A 102 15.86 -8.49 -0.66
C SER A 102 16.55 -9.24 0.49
N PRO A 103 16.58 -10.59 0.48
CA PRO A 103 17.34 -11.33 1.47
C PRO A 103 18.83 -11.00 1.32
N SER A 104 19.48 -10.71 2.45
CA SER A 104 20.95 -10.61 2.54
C SER A 104 21.62 -11.94 2.17
#